data_AF-A0A0G0H8R4-F1
#
_entry.id   AF-A0A0G0H8R4-F1
#
_cell.length_a   1.000
_cell.length_b   1.000
_cell.length_c   1.000
_cell.angle_alpha   90.00
_cell.angle_beta   90.00
_cell.angle_gamma   90.00
#
_symmetry.space_group_name_H-M   'P 1'
#
loop_
_entity.id
_entity.type
_entity.pdbx_description
1 polymer ?
#
loop_
_entity_poly.entity_id
_entity_poly.type
_entity_poly.pdbx_seq_one_letter_code
_entity_poly.pdbx_strand_id
1 'polypeptide(L)'
;MNSLTQKAYAASVDSLVSALKDQIINPIIKLLFVLAFMYFAWGVMEYIWGASDEKKRTQGQQHMLWGVIGMAIMASALGIVQLIVGTID
;
A
#
# COMPACT_ATOMS: atom_id res chain seq x y z
N MET A 1 -25.92 -16.36 26.68
CA MET A 1 -25.74 -15.25 25.72
C MET A 1 -26.50 -15.61 24.46
N ASN A 2 -27.54 -14.85 24.12
CA ASN A 2 -28.44 -15.12 23.00
C ASN A 2 -27.88 -14.51 21.71
N SER A 3 -28.23 -15.10 20.56
CA SER A 3 -27.74 -14.75 19.22
C SER A 3 -27.91 -13.27 18.82
N LEU A 4 -28.77 -12.53 19.53
CA LEU A 4 -28.99 -11.08 19.35
C LEU A 4 -27.80 -10.24 19.83
N THR A 5 -27.17 -10.59 20.95
CA THR A 5 -26.00 -9.86 21.46
C THR A 5 -24.74 -10.13 20.63
N GLN A 6 -24.62 -11.33 20.07
CA GLN A 6 -23.52 -11.68 19.18
C GLN A 6 -23.60 -10.94 17.83
N LYS A 7 -24.80 -10.85 17.23
CA LYS A 7 -25.02 -10.05 16.01
C LYS A 7 -24.83 -8.56 16.24
N ALA A 8 -25.28 -8.04 17.38
CA ALA A 8 -25.06 -6.63 17.74
C ALA A 8 -23.57 -6.31 17.95
N TYR A 9 -22.80 -7.21 18.57
CA TYR A 9 -21.36 -7.05 18.73
C TYR A 9 -20.62 -7.16 17.38
N ALA A 10 -20.95 -8.15 16.55
CA ALA A 10 -20.36 -8.29 15.21
C ALA A 10 -20.59 -7.04 14.35
N ALA A 11 -21.81 -6.51 14.31
CA ALA A 11 -22.13 -5.27 13.58
C ALA A 11 -21.34 -4.04 14.10
N SER A 12 -21.07 -3.98 15.42
CA SER A 12 -20.26 -2.90 16.00
C SER A 12 -18.77 -3.02 15.65
N VAL A 13 -18.23 -4.24 15.55
CA VAL A 13 -16.84 -4.48 15.14
C VAL A 13 -16.68 -4.20 13.65
N ASP A 14 -17.61 -4.66 12.82
CA ASP A 14 -17.57 -4.43 11.37
C ASP A 14 -17.62 -2.95 11.03
N SER A 15 -18.48 -2.17 11.71
CA SER A 15 -18.57 -0.72 11.51
C SER A 15 -17.31 0.03 11.95
N LEU A 16 -16.61 -0.42 13.00
CA LEU A 16 -15.31 0.15 13.39
C LEU A 16 -14.22 -0.19 12.37
N VAL A 17 -14.17 -1.44 11.91
CA VAL A 17 -13.19 -1.90 10.93
C VAL A 17 -13.40 -1.20 9.59
N SER A 18 -14.66 -1.06 9.12
CA SER A 18 -14.98 -0.35 7.89
C SER A 18 -14.66 1.14 7.99
N ALA A 19 -14.99 1.79 9.11
CA ALA A 19 -14.67 3.20 9.33
C ALA A 19 -13.15 3.45 9.32
N LEU A 20 -12.36 2.60 9.98
CA LEU A 20 -10.90 2.70 9.95
C LEU A 20 -10.35 2.47 8.54
N LYS A 21 -10.85 1.47 7.82
CA LYS A 21 -10.44 1.16 6.46
C LYS A 21 -10.67 2.34 5.52
N ASP A 22 -11.86 2.93 5.56
CA ASP A 22 -12.25 3.97 4.60
C ASP A 22 -11.66 5.33 4.93
N GLN A 23 -11.53 5.67 6.22
CA GLN A 23 -11.05 6.98 6.64
C GLN A 23 -9.53 7.05 6.79
N ILE A 24 -8.85 5.93 7.06
CA ILE A 24 -7.41 5.93 7.38
C ILE A 24 -6.63 5.08 6.38
N ILE A 25 -6.98 3.80 6.24
CA ILE A 25 -6.17 2.85 5.48
C ILE A 25 -6.17 3.20 3.98
N ASN A 26 -7.33 3.38 3.36
CA ASN A 26 -7.46 3.67 1.94
C ASN A 26 -6.74 4.97 1.52
N PRO A 27 -6.93 6.10 2.22
CA PRO A 27 -6.19 7.34 1.92
C PRO A 27 -4.68 7.20 2.05
N ILE A 28 -4.20 6.52 3.11
CA ILE A 28 -2.76 6.31 3.33
C ILE A 28 -2.16 5.45 2.21
N ILE A 29 -2.82 4.35 1.83
CA ILE A 29 -2.34 3.50 0.73
C ILE A 29 -2.26 4.30 -0.57
N LYS A 30 -3.29 5.10 -0.90
CA LYS A 30 -3.27 5.96 -2.09
C LYS A 30 -2.12 6.97 -2.06
N LEU A 31 -1.91 7.61 -0.91
CA LEU A 31 -0.83 8.58 -0.73
C LEU A 31 0.54 7.93 -0.91
N LEU A 32 0.78 6.81 -0.23
CA LEU A 32 2.02 6.04 -0.34
C LEU A 32 2.24 5.52 -1.76
N PHE A 33 1.18 5.18 -2.50
CA PHE A 33 1.28 4.73 -3.88
C PHE A 33 1.81 5.83 -4.79
N VAL A 34 1.25 7.02 -4.68
CA VAL A 34 1.73 8.19 -5.44
C VAL A 34 3.18 8.50 -5.09
N LEU A 35 3.55 8.46 -3.82
CA LEU A 35 4.93 8.72 -3.37
C LEU A 35 5.92 7.68 -3.88
N ALA A 36 5.59 6.39 -3.78
CA ALA A 36 6.44 5.31 -4.27
C ALA A 36 6.59 5.35 -5.79
N PHE A 37 5.50 5.62 -6.52
CA PHE A 37 5.53 5.79 -7.97
C PHE A 37 6.39 6.98 -8.38
N MET A 38 6.28 8.10 -7.67
CA MET A 38 7.11 9.29 -7.94
C MET A 38 8.59 9.02 -7.67
N TYR A 39 8.91 8.31 -6.58
CA TYR A 39 10.28 7.91 -6.26
C TYR A 39 10.85 6.91 -7.28
N PHE A 40 10.03 5.96 -7.73
CA PHE A 40 10.37 5.06 -8.82
C PHE A 40 10.66 5.82 -10.12
N ALA A 41 9.79 6.76 -10.50
CA ALA A 41 9.96 7.59 -11.70
C ALA A 41 11.22 8.46 -11.61
N TRP A 42 11.54 8.98 -10.42
CA TRP A 42 12.80 9.69 -10.18
C TRP A 42 14.01 8.79 -10.43
N GLY A 43 13.98 7.55 -9.92
CA GLY A 43 15.02 6.56 -10.19
C GLY A 43 15.18 6.24 -11.68
N VAL A 44 14.08 6.17 -12.44
CA VAL A 44 14.13 5.98 -13.91
C VAL A 44 14.82 7.16 -14.59
N MET A 45 14.44 8.39 -14.23
CA MET A 45 15.06 9.59 -14.81
C MET A 45 16.55 9.67 -14.49
N GLU A 46 16.94 9.38 -13.24
CA GLU A 46 18.34 9.37 -12.83
C GLU A 46 19.14 8.24 -13.51
N TYR A 47 18.52 7.07 -13.72
CA TYR A 47 19.13 5.98 -14.46
C TYR A 47 19.42 6.36 -15.92
N ILE A 48 18.47 7.04 -16.58
CA ILE A 48 18.60 7.46 -17.98
C ILE A 48 19.60 8.62 -18.12
N TRP A 49 19.49 9.67 -17.31
CA TRP A 49 20.43 10.80 -17.35
C TRP A 49 21.83 10.44 -16.86
N GLY A 50 21.93 9.48 -15.95
CA GLY A 50 23.18 8.93 -15.45
C GLY A 50 23.81 7.87 -16.33
N ALA A 51 23.31 7.61 -17.55
CA ALA A 51 23.78 6.49 -18.37
C ALA A 51 25.30 6.50 -18.65
N SER A 52 25.92 7.67 -18.72
CA SER A 52 27.36 7.84 -18.95
C SER A 52 28.21 7.81 -17.67
N ASP A 53 27.58 7.77 -16.48
CA ASP A 53 28.24 7.77 -15.17
C ASP A 53 27.76 6.55 -14.37
N GLU A 54 28.64 5.56 -14.20
CA GLU A 54 28.33 4.29 -13.55
C GLU A 54 27.79 4.46 -12.12
N LYS A 55 28.22 5.51 -11.40
CA LYS A 55 27.70 5.81 -10.06
C LYS A 55 26.26 6.30 -10.11
N LYS A 56 25.95 7.24 -10.99
CA LYS A 56 24.57 7.75 -11.16
C LYS A 56 23.64 6.66 -11.67
N ARG A 57 24.14 5.80 -12.56
CA ARG A 57 23.39 4.64 -13.05
C ARG A 57 23.04 3.68 -11.90
N THR A 58 23.99 3.39 -11.02
CA THR A 58 23.76 2.53 -9.85
C THR A 58 22.79 3.17 -8.86
N GLN A 59 22.87 4.48 -8.62
CA GLN A 59 21.93 5.20 -7.76
C GLN A 59 20.50 5.18 -8.34
N GLY A 60 20.34 5.45 -9.64
CA GLY A 60 19.04 5.35 -10.31
C GLY A 60 18.43 3.94 -10.19
N GLN A 61 19.25 2.89 -10.32
CA GLN A 61 18.81 1.51 -10.08
C GLN A 61 18.32 1.27 -8.65
N GLN A 62 19.04 1.80 -7.64
CA GLN A 62 18.62 1.68 -6.25
C GLN A 62 17.31 2.42 -6.01
N HIS A 63 17.14 3.63 -6.56
CA HIS A 63 15.89 4.39 -6.44
C HIS A 63 14.71 3.66 -7.09
N MET A 64 14.90 3.08 -8.28
CA MET A 64 13.89 2.22 -8.91
C MET A 64 13.54 1.02 -8.02
N LEU A 65 14.55 0.34 -7.46
CA LEU A 65 14.35 -0.83 -6.61
C LEU A 65 13.53 -0.50 -5.36
N TRP A 66 13.88 0.58 -4.65
CA TRP A 66 13.13 1.05 -3.48
C TRP A 66 11.69 1.44 -3.83
N GLY A 67 11.47 2.06 -4.99
CA GLY A 67 10.14 2.34 -5.50
C GLY A 67 9.32 1.06 -5.76
N VAL A 68 9.92 0.04 -6.38
CA VAL A 68 9.29 -1.27 -6.62
C VAL A 68 8.99 -1.99 -5.32
N ILE A 69 9.91 -2.00 -4.36
CA ILE A 69 9.69 -2.59 -3.03
C ILE A 69 8.50 -1.90 -2.34
N GLY A 70 8.45 -0.56 -2.39
CA GLY A 70 7.31 0.20 -1.87
C GLY A 70 5.99 -0.23 -2.49
N MET A 71 5.94 -0.33 -3.82
CA MET A 71 4.75 -0.80 -4.55
C MET A 71 4.37 -2.24 -4.20
N ALA A 72 5.33 -3.15 -4.03
CA ALA A 72 5.09 -4.54 -3.64
C ALA A 72 4.49 -4.67 -2.23
N ILE A 73 4.95 -3.84 -1.28
CA ILE A 73 4.37 -3.78 0.08
C ILE A 73 2.91 -3.31 0.01
N MET A 74 2.61 -2.31 -0.81
CA MET A 74 1.23 -1.83 -0.98
C MET A 74 0.33 -2.86 -1.65
N ALA A 75 0.82 -3.57 -2.67
CA ALA A 75 0.09 -4.68 -3.29
C ALA A 75 -0.23 -5.77 -2.25
N SER A 76 0.72 -6.09 -1.38
CA SER A 76 0.52 -7.02 -0.26
C SER A 76 -0.53 -6.51 0.73
N ALA A 77 -0.50 -5.23 1.09
CA ALA A 77 -1.48 -4.63 1.99
C ALA A 77 -2.90 -4.68 1.41
N LEU A 78 -3.08 -4.36 0.12
CA LEU A 78 -4.37 -4.47 -0.56
C LEU A 78 -4.86 -5.93 -0.62
N GLY A 79 -3.96 -6.88 -0.89
CA GLY A 79 -4.28 -8.31 -0.86
C GLY A 79 -4.76 -8.77 0.52
N ILE A 80 -4.07 -8.37 1.58
CA ILE A 80 -4.48 -8.68 2.96
C ILE A 80 -5.86 -8.08 3.28
N VAL A 81 -6.09 -6.81 2.92
CA VAL A 81 -7.39 -6.16 3.12
C VAL A 81 -8.51 -6.89 2.38
N GLN A 82 -8.27 -7.32 1.14
CA GLN A 82 -9.26 -8.09 0.35
C GLN A 82 -9.52 -9.47 0.95
N LEU A 83 -8.48 -10.17 1.42
CA LEU A 83 -8.62 -11.47 2.08
C LEU A 83 -9.44 -11.37 3.37
N ILE A 84 -9.18 -10.34 4.18
CA ILE A 84 -9.92 -10.10 5.42
C ILE A 84 -11.39 -9.81 5.11
N VAL A 85 -11.68 -8.92 4.18
CA VAL A 85 -13.07 -8.57 3.80
C VAL A 85 -13.81 -9.79 3.24
N GLY A 86 -13.20 -10.53 2.31
CA GLY A 86 -13.83 -11.71 1.72
C GLY A 86 -13.97 -12.92 2.65
N THR A 87 -13.40 -12.86 3.86
CA THR A 87 -13.60 -13.88 4.91
C THR A 87 -14.63 -13.46 5.96
N ILE A 88 -14.89 -12.15 6.10
CA ILE A 88 -15.82 -11.59 7.09
C ILE A 88 -17.24 -11.43 6.51
N ASP A 89 -17.38 -11.32 5.18
CA ASP A 89 -18.66 -11.48 4.45
C ASP A 89 -19.17 -12.94 4.45
#